data_AF-A0A970QN62-F1
#
_entry.id   AF-A0A970QN62-F1
#
_cell.length_a   1.000
_cell.length_b   1.000
_cell.length_c   1.000
_cell.angle_alpha   90.00
_cell.angle_beta   90.00
_cell.angle_gamma   90.00
#
_symmetry.space_group_name_H-M   'P 1'
#
loop_
_entity.id
_entity.type
_entity.pdbx_description
1 polymer ?
#
loop_
_entity_poly.entity_id
_entity_poly.type
_entity_poly.pdbx_seq_one_letter_code
_entity_poly.pdbx_strand_id
1 'polypeptide(L)'
;MRWRPFYLAQLKLALAQPFALAFVVLALTFSLALGLIAQNKTDRQLTVAFVLEDSNQLANRLVALTARQETLDVVVMSRQAAFKALNQDKLEAVFVVTERFSEQIAQGAYRRLVERYTSPSARYTAMVSEPVIASAMLLWAESRLLQQTERALNELDLAYSDAIRDDHIRRMDAVWINDTTIRISEIVQDVALPPDSQTEPERGPLAQVLGWYAALCVFYLMACPAWILDLKRPSLAERVAQSNVRGWQILLLASLAPVTICLAG
;
A
#
# COMPACT_ATOMS: atom_id res chain seq x y z
N MET A 1 33.46 13.73 43.00
CA MET A 1 33.44 13.28 41.59
C MET A 1 32.78 14.37 40.74
N ARG A 2 33.47 15.04 39.80
CA ARG A 2 32.94 16.15 38.99
C ARG A 2 32.73 15.72 37.53
N TRP A 3 31.71 14.90 37.30
CA TRP A 3 31.36 14.27 36.01
C TRP A 3 30.50 15.20 35.14
N ARG A 4 29.65 16.02 35.78
CA ARG A 4 28.85 17.07 35.14
C ARG A 4 29.64 18.06 34.27
N PRO A 5 30.74 18.70 34.74
CA PRO A 5 31.48 19.66 33.90
C PRO A 5 32.19 18.99 32.72
N PHE A 6 32.62 17.74 32.86
CA PHE A 6 33.24 16.98 31.76
C PHE A 6 32.22 16.65 30.68
N TYR A 7 31.03 16.16 31.07
CA TYR A 7 29.93 15.89 30.15
C TYR A 7 29.46 17.16 29.43
N LEU A 8 29.27 18.28 30.15
CA LEU A 8 28.87 19.55 29.53
C LEU A 8 29.92 20.11 28.57
N ALA A 9 31.21 19.93 28.84
CA ALA A 9 32.28 20.32 27.93
C ALA A 9 32.26 19.48 26.64
N GLN A 10 32.05 18.17 26.76
CA GLN A 10 31.93 17.27 25.61
C GLN A 10 30.66 17.55 24.79
N LEU A 11 29.53 17.83 25.45
CA LEU A 11 28.29 18.23 24.79
C LEU A 11 28.47 19.55 24.01
N LYS A 12 29.13 20.55 24.62
CA LYS A 12 29.44 21.82 23.94
C LYS A 12 30.38 21.62 22.74
N LEU A 13 31.37 20.74 22.87
CA LEU A 13 32.29 20.43 21.78
C LEU A 13 31.57 19.71 20.63
N ALA A 14 30.68 18.77 20.94
CA ALA A 14 29.88 18.06 19.97
C ALA A 14 28.86 18.99 19.26
N LEU A 15 28.21 19.92 19.97
CA LEU A 15 27.34 20.93 19.38
C LEU A 15 28.10 21.97 18.54
N ALA A 16 29.35 22.27 18.90
CA ALA A 16 30.18 23.24 18.19
C ALA A 16 30.79 22.68 16.90
N GLN A 17 30.70 21.36 16.66
CA GLN A 17 31.17 20.75 15.42
C GLN A 17 30.13 20.92 14.31
N PRO A 18 30.39 21.72 13.26
CA PRO A 18 29.43 21.98 12.21
C PRO A 18 29.04 20.71 11.44
N PHE A 19 29.96 19.74 11.34
CA PHE A 19 29.71 18.44 10.71
C PHE A 19 28.70 17.58 11.49
N ALA A 20 28.78 17.59 12.83
CA ALA A 20 27.86 16.86 13.69
C ALA A 20 26.42 17.37 13.56
N LEU A 21 26.28 18.70 13.61
CA LEU A 21 24.98 19.36 13.49
C LEU A 21 24.39 19.17 12.08
N ALA A 22 25.22 19.30 11.03
CA ALA A 22 24.79 19.04 9.66
C ALA A 22 24.30 17.59 9.46
N PHE A 23 24.96 16.61 10.07
CA PHE A 23 24.55 15.21 9.98
C PHE A 23 23.20 14.96 10.65
N VAL A 24 22.97 15.51 11.85
CA VAL A 24 21.69 15.34 12.58
C VAL A 24 20.53 15.96 11.80
N VAL A 25 20.73 17.17 11.24
CA VAL A 25 19.73 17.84 10.40
C VAL A 25 19.46 17.04 9.11
N LEU A 26 20.50 16.49 8.49
CA LEU A 26 20.35 15.66 7.29
C LEU A 26 19.64 14.34 7.60
N ALA A 27 19.95 13.70 8.73
CA ALA A 27 19.30 12.47 9.16
C ALA A 27 17.81 12.70 9.46
N LEU A 28 17.47 13.82 10.12
CA LEU A 28 16.09 14.19 10.40
C LEU A 28 15.31 14.49 9.11
N THR A 29 15.88 15.27 8.19
CA THR A 29 15.20 15.61 6.92
C THR A 29 15.04 14.39 6.01
N PHE A 30 16.05 13.53 5.93
CA PHE A 30 15.98 12.30 5.16
C PHE A 30 14.97 11.31 5.76
N SER A 31 14.96 11.15 7.08
CA SER A 31 13.98 10.31 7.77
C SER A 31 12.54 10.81 7.55
N LEU A 32 12.33 12.13 7.66
CA LEU A 32 11.03 12.74 7.39
C LEU A 32 10.60 12.51 5.94
N ALA A 33 11.51 12.67 4.96
CA ALA A 33 11.22 12.43 3.56
C ALA A 33 10.84 10.97 3.29
N LEU A 34 11.55 10.00 3.86
CA LEU A 34 11.20 8.59 3.75
C LEU A 34 9.87 8.25 4.41
N GLY A 35 9.58 8.81 5.59
CA GLY A 35 8.31 8.62 6.26
C GLY A 35 7.12 9.15 5.45
N LEU A 36 7.27 10.31 4.80
CA LEU A 36 6.26 10.87 3.91
C LEU A 36 6.05 10.01 2.65
N ILE A 37 7.12 9.51 2.05
CA ILE A 37 7.04 8.61 0.88
C ILE A 37 6.35 7.29 1.26
N ALA A 38 6.61 6.77 2.45
CA ALA A 38 6.04 5.51 2.92
C ALA A 38 4.55 5.63 3.25
N GLN A 39 4.10 6.74 3.86
CA GLN A 39 2.67 7.01 4.08
C GLN A 39 1.86 6.99 2.77
N ASN A 40 2.39 7.60 1.71
CA ASN A 40 1.71 7.61 0.40
C ASN A 40 1.59 6.22 -0.25
N LYS A 41 2.33 5.21 0.22
CA LYS A 41 2.27 3.85 -0.33
C LYS A 41 1.24 2.97 0.37
N THR A 42 0.94 3.24 1.65
CA THR A 42 0.05 2.38 2.45
C THR A 42 -1.42 2.52 2.03
N ASP A 43 -1.83 3.67 1.48
CA ASP A 43 -3.23 3.94 1.10
C ASP A 43 -3.56 3.77 -0.39
N ARG A 44 -2.67 3.14 -1.17
CA ARG A 44 -2.88 3.04 -2.61
C ARG A 44 -3.88 1.92 -2.93
N GLN A 45 -5.17 2.23 -2.82
CA GLN A 45 -6.24 1.48 -3.46
C GLN A 45 -5.83 1.21 -4.91
N LEU A 46 -6.01 -0.03 -5.37
CA LEU A 46 -5.58 -0.44 -6.70
C LEU A 46 -6.49 0.23 -7.74
N THR A 47 -6.01 1.31 -8.34
CA THR A 47 -6.77 2.05 -9.36
C THR A 47 -6.78 1.28 -10.68
N VAL A 48 -7.98 1.00 -11.17
CA VAL A 48 -8.23 0.34 -12.46
C VAL A 48 -9.09 1.23 -13.35
N ALA A 49 -8.82 1.19 -14.65
CA ALA A 49 -9.62 1.93 -15.62
C ALA A 49 -10.52 1.03 -16.45
N PHE A 50 -11.75 1.45 -16.67
CA PHE A 50 -12.66 0.83 -17.64
C PHE A 50 -12.79 1.70 -18.89
N VAL A 51 -12.63 1.04 -20.04
CA VAL A 51 -12.94 1.59 -21.36
C VAL A 51 -14.20 0.89 -21.85
N LEU A 52 -15.29 1.65 -21.95
CA LEU A 52 -16.57 1.15 -22.42
C LEU A 52 -16.68 1.41 -23.92
N GLU A 53 -16.47 0.38 -24.74
CA GLU A 53 -16.75 0.45 -26.18
C GLU A 53 -18.22 0.11 -26.47
N ASP A 54 -18.87 -0.65 -25.57
CA ASP A 54 -20.32 -0.85 -25.54
C ASP A 54 -21.00 0.23 -24.68
N SER A 55 -21.96 0.97 -25.28
CA SER A 55 -22.72 2.03 -24.60
C SER A 55 -23.99 1.53 -23.90
N ASN A 56 -24.25 0.22 -23.93
CA ASN A 56 -25.44 -0.37 -23.35
C ASN A 56 -25.43 -0.42 -21.81
N GLN A 57 -26.62 -0.56 -21.23
CA GLN A 57 -26.83 -0.58 -19.78
C GLN A 57 -26.06 -1.71 -19.05
N LEU A 58 -25.84 -2.87 -19.68
CA LEU A 58 -25.12 -3.99 -19.05
C LEU A 58 -23.63 -3.67 -18.84
N ALA A 59 -23.00 -2.96 -19.78
CA ALA A 59 -21.59 -2.55 -19.66
C ALA A 59 -21.41 -1.56 -18.48
N ASN A 60 -22.35 -0.63 -18.31
CA ASN A 60 -22.37 0.27 -17.16
C ASN A 60 -22.64 -0.47 -15.84
N ARG A 61 -23.50 -1.49 -15.86
CA ARG A 61 -23.81 -2.32 -14.68
C ARG A 61 -22.60 -3.14 -14.25
N LEU A 62 -21.77 -3.63 -15.18
CA LEU A 62 -20.50 -4.28 -14.87
C LEU A 62 -19.55 -3.35 -14.08
N VAL A 63 -19.41 -2.10 -14.54
CA VAL A 63 -18.60 -1.09 -13.85
C VAL A 63 -19.15 -0.81 -12.45
N ALA A 64 -20.47 -0.62 -12.34
CA ALA A 64 -21.12 -0.33 -11.06
C ALA A 64 -20.97 -1.49 -10.06
N LEU A 65 -21.07 -2.74 -10.51
CA LEU A 65 -20.84 -3.92 -9.67
C LEU A 65 -19.39 -4.03 -9.21
N THR A 66 -18.44 -3.74 -10.12
CA THR A 66 -17.01 -3.77 -9.80
C THR A 66 -16.64 -2.65 -8.81
N ALA A 67 -17.18 -1.45 -8.99
CA ALA A 67 -16.91 -0.29 -8.15
C ALA A 67 -17.47 -0.39 -6.72
N ARG A 68 -18.40 -1.33 -6.48
CA ARG A 68 -18.92 -1.61 -5.13
C ARG A 68 -17.94 -2.42 -4.27
N GLN A 69 -16.89 -2.99 -4.86
CA GLN A 69 -15.91 -3.78 -4.12
C GLN A 69 -14.87 -2.84 -3.47
N GLU A 70 -14.70 -2.94 -2.15
CA GLU A 70 -13.89 -2.02 -1.34
C GLU A 70 -12.39 -1.99 -1.70
N THR A 71 -11.91 -2.99 -2.45
CA THR A 71 -10.50 -3.19 -2.78
C THR A 71 -10.04 -2.44 -4.04
N LEU A 72 -10.95 -1.87 -4.83
CA LEU A 72 -10.65 -1.24 -6.12
C LEU A 72 -11.16 0.19 -6.21
N ASP A 73 -10.30 1.07 -6.73
CA ASP A 73 -10.73 2.38 -7.22
C ASP A 73 -10.99 2.27 -8.73
N VAL A 74 -12.24 2.49 -9.15
CA VAL A 74 -12.69 2.23 -10.52
C VAL A 74 -12.95 3.54 -11.24
N VAL A 75 -12.21 3.79 -12.33
CA VAL A 75 -12.37 5.02 -13.13
C VAL A 75 -12.78 4.67 -14.56
N VAL A 76 -13.83 5.31 -15.07
CA VAL A 76 -14.22 5.20 -16.49
C VAL A 76 -13.53 6.31 -17.27
N MET A 77 -12.84 5.95 -18.35
CA MET A 77 -12.16 6.93 -19.20
C MET A 77 -12.06 6.46 -20.65
N SER A 78 -11.72 7.41 -21.54
CA SER A 78 -11.52 7.07 -22.96
C SER A 78 -10.30 6.15 -23.14
N ARG A 79 -10.31 5.37 -24.22
CA ARG A 79 -9.21 4.45 -24.56
C ARG A 79 -7.86 5.16 -24.53
N GLN A 80 -7.73 6.28 -25.22
CA GLN A 80 -6.48 7.05 -25.25
C GLN A 80 -6.02 7.52 -23.86
N ALA A 81 -6.94 7.97 -23.01
CA ALA A 81 -6.61 8.40 -21.65
C ALA A 81 -6.18 7.20 -20.78
N ALA A 82 -6.87 6.06 -20.89
CA ALA A 82 -6.55 4.83 -20.16
C ALA A 82 -5.15 4.32 -20.47
N PHE A 83 -4.83 4.16 -21.76
CA PHE A 83 -3.50 3.69 -22.16
C PHE A 83 -2.39 4.69 -21.79
N LYS A 84 -2.67 6.00 -21.86
CA LYS A 84 -1.71 7.03 -21.40
C LYS A 84 -1.46 6.92 -19.89
N ALA A 85 -2.50 6.72 -19.09
CA ALA A 85 -2.38 6.57 -17.65
C ALA A 85 -1.72 5.24 -17.24
N LEU A 86 -1.99 4.16 -17.98
CA LEU A 86 -1.33 2.86 -17.82
C LEU A 86 0.18 2.96 -18.09
N ASN A 87 0.58 3.63 -19.17
CA ASN A 87 2.00 3.86 -19.51
C ASN A 87 2.73 4.79 -18.53
N GLN A 88 1.99 5.54 -17.71
CA GLN A 88 2.53 6.40 -16.65
C GLN A 88 2.59 5.70 -15.28
N ASP A 89 2.33 4.39 -15.22
CA ASP A 89 2.23 3.60 -13.98
C ASP A 89 1.26 4.22 -12.95
N LYS A 90 0.21 4.88 -13.45
CA LYS A 90 -0.85 5.47 -12.61
C LYS A 90 -2.01 4.50 -12.38
N LEU A 91 -2.14 3.49 -13.25
CA LEU A 91 -3.17 2.46 -13.20
C LEU A 91 -2.51 1.09 -13.12
N GLU A 92 -3.13 0.18 -12.36
CA GLU A 92 -2.66 -1.20 -12.27
C GLU A 92 -3.08 -2.01 -13.51
N ALA A 93 -4.30 -1.77 -14.00
CA ALA A 93 -4.84 -2.41 -15.19
C ALA A 93 -5.86 -1.52 -15.92
N VAL A 94 -6.02 -1.78 -17.22
CA VAL A 94 -7.09 -1.25 -18.05
C VAL A 94 -7.95 -2.43 -18.53
N PHE A 95 -9.26 -2.34 -18.27
CA PHE A 95 -10.26 -3.28 -18.76
C PHE A 95 -11.05 -2.65 -19.90
N VAL A 96 -11.00 -3.27 -21.07
CA VAL A 96 -11.76 -2.85 -22.24
C VAL A 96 -12.97 -3.76 -22.37
N VAL A 97 -14.16 -3.18 -22.21
CA VAL A 97 -15.44 -3.86 -22.45
C VAL A 97 -15.75 -3.75 -23.92
N THR A 98 -15.73 -4.89 -24.61
CA THR A 98 -15.90 -4.95 -26.08
C THR A 98 -17.27 -4.48 -26.52
N GLU A 99 -17.38 -3.94 -27.75
CA GLU A 99 -18.64 -3.41 -28.33
C GLU A 99 -19.81 -4.41 -28.33
N ARG A 100 -19.51 -5.72 -28.33
CA ARG A 100 -20.52 -6.79 -28.39
C ARG A 100 -20.85 -7.38 -27.02
N PHE A 101 -20.36 -6.79 -25.93
CA PHE A 101 -20.51 -7.33 -24.58
C PHE A 101 -21.97 -7.65 -24.22
N SER A 102 -22.87 -6.69 -24.38
CA SER A 102 -24.28 -6.85 -24.00
C SER A 102 -25.00 -7.88 -24.89
N GLU A 103 -24.72 -7.86 -26.19
CA GLU A 103 -25.26 -8.83 -27.15
C GLU A 103 -24.81 -10.26 -26.81
N GLN A 104 -23.51 -10.44 -26.55
CA GLN A 104 -22.92 -11.73 -26.26
C GLN A 104 -23.45 -12.32 -24.94
N ILE A 105 -23.55 -11.51 -23.88
CA ILE A 105 -24.18 -11.94 -22.63
C ILE A 105 -25.65 -12.34 -22.85
N ALA A 106 -26.39 -11.58 -23.65
CA ALA A 106 -27.79 -11.86 -23.96
C ALA A 106 -28.01 -13.10 -24.85
N GLN A 107 -27.02 -13.49 -25.66
CA GLN A 107 -27.05 -14.70 -26.50
C GLN A 107 -26.45 -15.93 -25.81
N GLY A 108 -25.88 -15.74 -24.62
CA GLY A 108 -25.18 -16.78 -23.90
C GLY A 108 -23.79 -17.13 -24.47
N ALA A 109 -23.19 -16.20 -25.20
CA ALA A 109 -21.81 -16.27 -25.66
C ALA A 109 -20.90 -15.52 -24.68
N TYR A 110 -19.92 -16.21 -24.09
CA TYR A 110 -19.11 -15.62 -22.99
C TYR A 110 -17.61 -15.58 -23.28
N ARG A 111 -17.22 -15.76 -24.54
CA ARG A 111 -15.80 -15.72 -24.94
C ARG A 111 -15.41 -14.27 -25.26
N ARG A 112 -14.29 -13.83 -24.69
CA ARG A 112 -13.64 -12.52 -24.98
C ARG A 112 -14.56 -11.31 -24.75
N LEU A 113 -15.29 -11.32 -23.63
CA LEU A 113 -16.19 -10.22 -23.24
C LEU A 113 -15.44 -8.96 -22.80
N VAL A 114 -14.36 -9.15 -22.03
CA VAL A 114 -13.53 -8.11 -21.45
C VAL A 114 -12.08 -8.41 -21.76
N GLU A 115 -11.37 -7.44 -22.30
CA GLU A 115 -9.93 -7.52 -22.54
C GLU A 115 -9.18 -6.78 -21.43
N ARG A 116 -8.10 -7.38 -20.95
CA ARG A 116 -7.25 -6.79 -19.91
C ARG A 116 -5.92 -6.37 -20.50
N TYR A 117 -5.52 -5.14 -20.21
CA TYR A 117 -4.21 -4.60 -20.54
C TYR A 117 -3.50 -4.20 -19.24
N THR A 118 -2.24 -4.62 -19.09
CA THR A 118 -1.43 -4.32 -17.90
C THR A 118 -0.05 -3.84 -18.30
N SER A 119 0.55 -3.00 -17.47
CA SER A 119 1.95 -2.61 -17.60
C SER A 119 2.87 -3.79 -17.23
N PRO A 120 4.06 -3.96 -17.84
CA PRO A 120 5.04 -4.96 -17.40
C PRO A 120 5.48 -4.79 -15.94
N SER A 121 5.33 -3.59 -15.38
CA SER A 121 5.63 -3.25 -13.99
C SER A 121 4.49 -3.58 -13.00
N ALA A 122 3.32 -3.98 -13.48
CA ALA A 122 2.14 -4.26 -12.65
C ALA A 122 2.40 -5.45 -11.72
N ARG A 123 2.09 -5.29 -10.42
CA ARG A 123 2.42 -6.24 -9.35
C ARG A 123 1.21 -7.02 -8.83
N TYR A 124 0.02 -6.44 -8.95
CA TYR A 124 -1.23 -6.92 -8.37
C TYR A 124 -2.26 -7.28 -9.45
N THR A 125 -1.77 -7.62 -10.65
CA THR A 125 -2.59 -7.93 -11.83
C THR A 125 -3.64 -9.02 -11.59
N ALA A 126 -3.30 -10.08 -10.84
CA ALA A 126 -4.25 -11.15 -10.54
C ALA A 126 -5.35 -10.67 -9.58
N MET A 127 -4.96 -9.91 -8.55
CA MET A 127 -5.86 -9.36 -7.53
C MET A 127 -6.88 -8.40 -8.12
N VAL A 128 -6.48 -7.55 -9.07
CA VAL A 128 -7.43 -6.62 -9.74
C VAL A 128 -8.37 -7.31 -10.73
N SER A 129 -8.04 -8.52 -11.18
CA SER A 129 -8.87 -9.24 -12.16
C SER A 129 -10.05 -9.96 -11.51
N GLU A 130 -9.88 -10.45 -10.28
CA GLU A 130 -10.89 -11.23 -9.57
C GLU A 130 -12.22 -10.46 -9.38
N PRO A 131 -12.22 -9.21 -8.89
CA PRO A 131 -13.42 -8.36 -8.83
C PRO A 131 -14.20 -8.24 -10.14
N VAL A 132 -13.46 -8.06 -11.24
CA VAL A 132 -14.03 -7.87 -12.59
C VAL A 132 -14.62 -9.18 -13.09
N ILE A 133 -13.91 -10.30 -12.88
CA ILE A 133 -14.38 -11.64 -13.24
C ILE A 133 -15.64 -11.98 -12.44
N ALA A 134 -15.64 -11.75 -11.12
CA ALA A 134 -16.79 -12.00 -10.25
C ALA A 134 -18.03 -11.20 -10.71
N SER A 135 -17.84 -9.91 -11.01
CA SER A 135 -18.92 -9.03 -11.51
C SER A 135 -19.45 -9.49 -12.87
N ALA A 136 -18.57 -9.93 -13.78
CA ALA A 136 -18.97 -10.48 -15.06
C ALA A 136 -19.69 -11.84 -14.93
N MET A 137 -19.24 -12.70 -14.00
CA MET A 137 -19.88 -13.98 -13.69
C MET A 137 -21.28 -13.78 -13.09
N LEU A 138 -21.47 -12.75 -12.27
CA LEU A 138 -22.77 -12.41 -11.72
C LEU A 138 -23.73 -12.01 -12.84
N LEU A 139 -23.35 -11.05 -13.70
CA LEU A 139 -24.16 -10.66 -14.86
C LEU A 139 -24.46 -11.83 -15.81
N TRP A 140 -23.50 -12.74 -15.95
CA TRP A 140 -23.71 -13.98 -16.69
C TRP A 140 -24.81 -14.85 -16.04
N ALA A 141 -24.67 -15.17 -14.76
CA ALA A 141 -25.64 -15.99 -14.05
C ALA A 141 -27.05 -15.39 -14.13
N GLU A 142 -27.15 -14.06 -14.01
CA GLU A 142 -28.39 -13.32 -14.17
C GLU A 142 -29.01 -13.48 -15.56
N SER A 143 -28.23 -13.23 -16.62
CA SER A 143 -28.70 -13.38 -18.01
C SER A 143 -29.20 -14.81 -18.28
N ARG A 144 -28.48 -15.81 -17.77
CA ARG A 144 -28.84 -17.22 -17.93
C ARG A 144 -30.13 -17.57 -17.21
N LEU A 145 -30.33 -17.07 -16.00
CA LEU A 145 -31.58 -17.24 -15.23
C LEU A 145 -32.78 -16.66 -15.97
N LEU A 146 -32.65 -15.46 -16.54
CA LEU A 146 -33.70 -14.85 -17.35
C LEU A 146 -34.05 -15.71 -18.57
N GLN A 147 -33.04 -16.17 -19.33
CA GLN A 147 -33.26 -17.06 -20.48
C GLN A 147 -33.92 -18.39 -20.09
N GLN A 148 -33.53 -18.98 -18.97
CA GLN A 148 -34.12 -20.23 -18.50
C GLN A 148 -35.57 -20.05 -18.07
N THR A 149 -35.88 -18.94 -17.41
CA THR A 149 -37.23 -18.59 -16.98
C THR A 149 -38.13 -18.34 -18.18
N GLU A 150 -37.65 -17.58 -19.16
CA GLU A 150 -38.35 -17.32 -20.42
C GLU A 150 -38.67 -18.64 -21.15
N ARG A 151 -37.69 -19.54 -21.28
CA ARG A 151 -37.91 -20.86 -21.89
C ARG A 151 -38.95 -21.69 -21.13
N ALA A 152 -38.84 -21.76 -19.80
CA ALA A 152 -39.76 -22.55 -18.98
C ALA A 152 -41.20 -22.01 -19.03
N LEU A 153 -41.38 -20.70 -19.12
CA LEU A 153 -42.70 -20.08 -19.27
C LEU A 153 -43.27 -20.30 -20.66
N ASN A 154 -42.44 -20.18 -21.70
CA ASN A 154 -42.86 -20.48 -23.07
C ASN A 154 -43.26 -21.96 -23.24
N GLU A 155 -42.60 -22.90 -22.54
CA GLU A 155 -43.00 -24.32 -22.50
C GLU A 155 -44.38 -24.54 -21.85
N LEU A 156 -44.83 -23.61 -21.01
CA LEU A 156 -46.12 -23.62 -20.33
C LEU A 156 -47.18 -22.76 -21.05
N ASP A 157 -46.91 -22.28 -22.27
CA ASP A 157 -47.73 -21.31 -23.02
C ASP A 157 -48.02 -20.00 -22.25
N LEU A 158 -47.14 -19.65 -21.31
CA LEU A 158 -47.21 -18.40 -20.55
C LEU A 158 -46.32 -17.34 -21.20
N ALA A 159 -46.90 -16.20 -21.56
CA ALA A 159 -46.15 -15.10 -22.17
C ALA A 159 -45.17 -14.46 -21.18
N TYR A 160 -43.88 -14.48 -21.52
CA TYR A 160 -42.86 -13.73 -20.79
C TYR A 160 -42.83 -12.27 -21.29
N SER A 161 -43.53 -11.39 -20.57
CA SER A 161 -43.54 -9.95 -20.89
C SER A 161 -42.32 -9.22 -20.34
N ASP A 162 -41.95 -8.10 -20.96
CA ASP A 162 -40.87 -7.22 -20.48
C ASP A 162 -41.10 -6.75 -19.03
N ALA A 163 -42.35 -6.57 -18.61
CA ALA A 163 -42.68 -6.21 -17.23
C ALA A 163 -42.29 -7.29 -16.22
N ILE A 164 -42.43 -8.58 -16.58
CA ILE A 164 -41.99 -9.72 -15.75
C ILE A 164 -40.46 -9.77 -15.73
N ARG A 165 -39.81 -9.51 -16.87
CA ARG A 165 -38.35 -9.46 -16.97
C ARG A 165 -37.76 -8.39 -16.07
N ASP A 166 -38.29 -7.18 -16.12
CA ASP A 166 -37.86 -6.06 -15.28
C ASP A 166 -38.09 -6.34 -13.79
N ASP A 167 -39.21 -6.99 -13.44
CA ASP A 167 -39.46 -7.41 -12.06
C ASP A 167 -38.45 -8.44 -11.57
N HIS A 168 -38.09 -9.41 -12.43
CA HIS A 168 -37.09 -10.42 -12.12
C HIS A 168 -35.71 -9.79 -11.88
N ILE A 169 -35.29 -8.87 -12.75
CA ILE A 169 -34.03 -8.12 -12.61
C ILE A 169 -34.02 -7.35 -11.28
N ARG A 170 -35.10 -6.64 -10.94
CA ARG A 170 -35.20 -5.90 -9.66
C ARG A 170 -35.09 -6.82 -8.45
N ARG A 171 -35.72 -7.99 -8.48
CA ARG A 171 -35.64 -8.98 -7.39
C ARG A 171 -34.24 -9.56 -7.25
N MET A 172 -33.58 -9.85 -8.36
CA MET A 172 -32.21 -10.37 -8.37
C MET A 172 -31.23 -9.33 -7.80
N ASP A 173 -31.35 -8.07 -8.20
CA ASP A 173 -30.57 -6.97 -7.62
C ASP A 173 -30.77 -6.85 -6.10
N ALA A 174 -32.01 -6.99 -5.63
CA ALA A 174 -32.31 -6.91 -4.21
C ALA A 174 -31.67 -8.06 -3.40
N VAL A 175 -31.62 -9.28 -3.96
CA VAL A 175 -30.96 -10.44 -3.34
C VAL A 175 -29.45 -10.22 -3.28
N TRP A 176 -28.84 -9.75 -4.37
CA TRP A 176 -27.38 -9.52 -4.40
C TRP A 176 -26.93 -8.37 -3.49
N ILE A 177 -27.76 -7.35 -3.30
CA ILE A 177 -27.44 -6.20 -2.43
C ILE A 177 -27.65 -6.53 -0.95
N ASN A 178 -28.68 -7.29 -0.60
CA ASN A 178 -29.11 -7.44 0.80
C ASN A 178 -28.87 -8.84 1.39
N ASP A 179 -28.69 -9.88 0.56
CA ASP A 179 -28.79 -11.27 0.99
C ASP A 179 -27.70 -12.16 0.38
N THR A 180 -26.44 -11.71 0.41
CA THR A 180 -25.30 -12.60 0.16
C THR A 180 -25.16 -13.56 1.35
N THR A 181 -25.92 -14.64 1.32
CA THR A 181 -26.02 -15.65 2.40
C THR A 181 -24.70 -16.39 2.65
N ILE A 182 -23.69 -16.22 1.79
CA ILE A 182 -22.38 -16.88 1.93
C ILE A 182 -21.48 -16.01 2.81
N ARG A 183 -21.53 -16.24 4.12
CA ARG A 183 -20.55 -15.70 5.06
C ARG A 183 -19.30 -16.57 5.05
N ILE A 184 -18.25 -16.12 4.36
CA ILE A 184 -16.94 -16.79 4.40
C ILE A 184 -16.26 -16.37 5.70
N SER A 185 -16.26 -17.26 6.70
CA SER A 185 -15.42 -17.09 7.88
C SER A 185 -14.03 -17.58 7.53
N GLU A 186 -13.09 -16.66 7.34
CA GLU A 186 -11.68 -17.01 7.25
C GLU A 186 -11.19 -17.40 8.64
N ILE A 187 -11.04 -18.72 8.85
CA ILE A 187 -10.33 -19.22 10.02
C ILE A 187 -8.87 -19.29 9.61
N VAL A 188 -8.14 -18.19 9.81
CA VAL A 188 -6.68 -18.23 9.73
C VAL A 188 -6.23 -19.13 10.88
N GLN A 189 -5.90 -20.37 10.53
CA GLN A 189 -5.27 -21.27 11.48
C GLN A 189 -3.91 -20.64 11.82
N ASP A 190 -3.62 -20.46 13.11
CA ASP A 190 -2.31 -20.05 13.64
C ASP A 190 -1.26 -21.12 13.28
N VAL A 191 -0.97 -21.28 11.99
CA VAL A 191 0.24 -21.89 11.51
C VAL A 191 1.28 -20.85 11.80
N ALA A 192 2.22 -21.16 12.70
CA ALA A 192 3.40 -20.35 12.94
C ALA A 192 4.07 -20.11 11.58
N LEU A 193 3.77 -18.95 11.00
CA LEU A 193 4.31 -18.49 9.73
C LEU A 193 5.85 -18.53 9.86
N PRO A 194 6.59 -19.12 8.90
CA PRO A 194 8.03 -19.01 8.89
C PRO A 194 8.42 -17.52 8.99
N PRO A 195 9.48 -17.18 9.74
CA PRO A 195 9.75 -15.83 10.24
C PRO A 195 9.86 -14.74 9.15
N ASP A 196 9.92 -15.12 7.87
CA ASP A 196 9.97 -14.20 6.72
C ASP A 196 8.60 -13.72 6.20
N SER A 197 7.49 -14.20 6.76
CA SER A 197 6.13 -13.87 6.29
C SER A 197 5.27 -13.11 7.29
N GLN A 198 5.87 -12.62 8.38
CA GLN A 198 5.23 -11.58 9.17
C GLN A 198 5.18 -10.32 8.32
N THR A 199 4.01 -10.01 7.77
CA THR A 199 3.65 -8.65 7.39
C THR A 199 4.01 -7.79 8.58
N GLU A 200 5.07 -6.97 8.44
CA GLU A 200 5.50 -6.12 9.54
C GLU A 200 4.27 -5.38 10.08
N PRO A 201 4.03 -5.37 11.40
CA PRO A 201 2.89 -4.65 11.95
C PRO A 201 2.94 -3.24 11.38
N GLU A 202 1.82 -2.74 10.84
CA GLU A 202 1.74 -1.42 10.23
C GLU A 202 2.34 -0.39 11.18
N ARG A 203 3.63 -0.10 10.99
CA ARG A 203 4.35 0.81 11.86
C ARG A 203 3.76 2.16 11.52
N GLY A 204 3.08 2.76 12.50
CA GLY A 204 2.53 4.11 12.35
C GLY A 204 3.59 5.07 11.79
N PRO A 205 3.17 6.15 11.12
CA PRO A 205 4.07 7.02 10.37
C PRO A 205 5.25 7.54 11.19
N LEU A 206 5.01 7.83 12.47
CA LEU A 206 6.04 8.26 13.41
C LEU A 206 7.04 7.15 13.76
N ALA A 207 6.59 5.89 13.83
CA ALA A 207 7.47 4.75 14.11
C ALA A 207 8.42 4.47 12.94
N GLN A 208 7.98 4.70 11.70
CA GLN A 208 8.85 4.58 10.52
C GLN A 208 9.91 5.68 10.47
N VAL A 209 9.52 6.93 10.77
CA VAL A 209 10.44 8.06 10.88
C VAL A 209 11.44 7.83 12.03
N LEU A 210 10.99 7.36 13.20
CA LEU A 210 11.89 7.03 14.30
C LEU A 210 12.85 5.89 13.92
N GLY A 211 12.38 4.88 13.19
CA GLY A 211 13.20 3.75 12.75
C GLY A 211 14.33 4.18 11.82
N TRP A 212 14.02 4.97 10.79
CA TRP A 212 15.03 5.50 9.86
C TRP A 212 16.00 6.47 10.52
N TYR A 213 15.50 7.30 11.43
CA TYR A 213 16.33 8.22 12.21
C TYR A 213 17.30 7.45 13.12
N ALA A 214 16.83 6.41 13.82
CA ALA A 214 17.66 5.55 14.66
C ALA A 214 18.75 4.84 13.85
N ALA A 215 18.42 4.33 12.66
CA ALA A 215 19.39 3.70 11.76
C ALA A 215 20.50 4.68 11.34
N LEU A 216 20.15 5.92 10.98
CA LEU A 216 21.11 6.95 10.60
C LEU A 216 21.97 7.42 11.78
N CYS A 217 21.43 7.42 13.00
CA CYS A 217 22.20 7.70 14.21
C CYS A 217 23.29 6.65 14.48
N VAL A 218 23.06 5.38 14.12
CA VAL A 218 24.11 4.35 14.20
C VAL A 218 25.25 4.66 13.22
N PHE A 219 24.92 5.07 11.98
CA PHE A 219 25.92 5.51 11.00
C PHE A 219 26.68 6.75 11.47
N TYR A 220 26.01 7.71 12.12
CA TYR A 220 26.67 8.86 12.74
C TYR A 220 27.72 8.45 13.78
N LEU A 221 27.34 7.54 14.69
CA LEU A 221 28.21 7.05 15.75
C LEU A 221 29.43 6.31 15.20
N MET A 222 29.29 5.63 14.04
CA MET A 222 30.40 4.99 13.34
C MET A 222 31.26 5.98 12.54
N ALA A 223 30.66 6.96 11.87
CA ALA A 223 31.34 7.88 10.96
C ALA A 223 32.08 9.01 11.69
N CYS A 224 31.77 9.25 12.96
CA CYS A 224 32.46 10.24 13.78
C CYS A 224 33.40 9.55 14.79
N PRO A 225 34.54 8.95 14.41
CA PRO A 225 35.55 8.48 15.36
C PRO A 225 36.43 9.64 15.89
N ALA A 226 36.09 10.89 15.56
CA ALA A 226 36.85 12.07 15.97
C ALA A 226 37.06 12.14 17.50
N TRP A 227 36.09 11.66 18.29
CA TRP A 227 36.19 11.58 19.75
C TRP A 227 37.15 10.47 20.24
N ILE A 228 37.35 9.38 19.48
CA ILE A 228 38.32 8.32 19.77
C ILE A 228 39.74 8.75 19.36
N LEU A 229 39.87 9.53 18.28
CA LEU A 229 41.16 10.00 17.79
C LEU A 229 41.78 11.11 18.66
N ASP A 230 40.97 11.96 19.29
CA ASP A 230 41.46 13.02 20.19
C ASP A 230 41.98 12.51 21.55
N LEU A 231 41.67 11.28 21.94
CA LEU A 231 42.25 10.61 23.12
C LEU A 231 43.76 10.32 22.97
N LYS A 232 44.28 10.27 21.74
CA LYS A 232 45.72 10.11 21.48
C LYS A 232 46.51 11.43 21.56
N ARG A 233 45.86 12.57 21.78
CA ARG A 233 46.59 13.84 21.97
C ARG A 233 47.27 13.84 23.35
N PRO A 234 48.59 14.07 23.42
CA PRO A 234 49.35 13.96 24.67
C PRO A 234 48.84 14.91 25.76
N SER A 235 48.35 16.09 25.37
CA SER A 235 47.81 17.10 26.29
C SER A 235 46.49 16.72 26.97
N LEU A 236 45.68 15.86 26.35
CA LEU A 236 44.44 15.34 26.95
C LEU A 236 44.72 14.12 27.83
N ALA A 237 45.64 13.24 27.40
CA ALA A 237 46.08 12.09 28.19
C ALA A 237 46.70 12.51 29.54
N GLU A 238 47.51 13.57 29.56
CA GLU A 238 48.09 14.12 30.79
C GLU A 238 47.02 14.69 31.74
N ARG A 239 46.03 15.41 31.22
CA ARG A 239 44.92 15.96 32.02
C ARG A 239 44.01 14.87 32.57
N VAL A 240 43.82 13.81 31.80
CA VAL A 240 43.08 12.61 32.21
C VAL A 240 43.83 11.84 33.29
N ALA A 241 45.16 11.70 33.19
CA ALA A 241 45.98 11.05 34.21
C ALA A 241 45.96 11.81 35.55
N GLN A 242 45.82 13.13 35.52
CA GLN A 242 45.68 13.98 36.72
C GLN A 242 44.28 13.87 37.36
N SER A 243 43.25 13.59 36.58
CA SER A 243 41.91 13.29 37.09
C SER A 243 41.80 11.80 37.34
N ASN A 244 41.94 11.33 38.58
CA ASN A 244 41.89 9.92 39.03
C ASN A 244 40.63 9.13 38.54
N VAL A 245 40.53 8.87 37.25
CA VAL A 245 39.37 8.39 36.50
C VAL A 245 39.88 7.29 35.57
N ARG A 246 39.24 6.12 35.62
CA ARG A 246 39.67 4.97 34.82
C ARG A 246 39.30 5.20 33.35
N GLY A 247 40.17 4.81 32.41
CA GLY A 247 39.99 5.06 30.98
C GLY A 247 38.65 4.58 30.40
N TRP A 248 38.08 3.48 30.92
CA TRP A 248 36.76 2.99 30.50
C TRP A 248 35.60 3.96 30.86
N GLN A 249 35.72 4.71 31.95
CA GLN A 249 34.70 5.70 32.36
C GLN A 249 34.68 6.88 31.41
N ILE A 250 35.83 7.25 30.84
CA ILE A 250 35.97 8.33 29.88
C ILE A 250 35.36 7.93 28.54
N LEU A 251 35.57 6.68 28.12
CA LEU A 251 34.92 6.11 26.94
C LEU A 251 33.39 6.14 27.07
N LEU A 252 32.84 5.76 28.23
CA LEU A 252 31.39 5.80 28.47
C LEU A 252 30.83 7.23 28.52
N LEU A 253 31.54 8.18 29.13
CA LEU A 253 31.09 9.58 29.21
C LEU A 253 31.21 10.31 27.87
N ALA A 254 32.20 9.94 27.04
CA ALA A 254 32.39 10.51 25.72
C ALA A 254 31.40 9.96 24.68
N SER A 255 30.98 8.69 24.81
CA SER A 255 29.90 8.14 23.97
C SER A 255 28.51 8.63 24.38
N LEU A 256 28.32 9.07 25.63
CA LEU A 256 27.03 9.56 26.12
C LEU A 256 26.57 10.84 25.42
N ALA A 257 27.49 11.76 25.08
CA ALA A 257 27.17 13.04 24.46
C ALA A 257 26.57 12.92 23.04
N PRO A 258 27.18 12.18 22.08
CA PRO A 258 26.57 11.98 20.76
C PRO A 258 25.27 11.16 20.85
N VAL A 259 25.16 10.21 21.78
CA VAL A 259 23.90 9.48 22.02
C VAL A 259 22.80 10.43 22.49
N THR A 260 23.10 11.40 23.37
CA THR A 260 22.10 12.39 23.79
C THR A 260 21.69 13.36 22.69
N ILE A 261 22.57 13.66 21.73
CA ILE A 261 22.24 14.48 20.56
C ILE A 261 21.32 13.70 19.61
N CYS A 262 21.62 12.42 19.40
CA CYS A 262 20.76 11.49 18.65
C CYS A 262 19.43 11.19 19.34
N LEU A 263 19.28 11.45 20.64
CA LEU A 263 18.01 11.31 21.37
C LEU A 263 17.21 12.62 21.43
N ALA A 264 17.84 13.76 21.14
CA ALA A 264 17.23 15.08 21.23
C ALA A 264 16.69 15.61 19.89
N GLY A 265 17.15 15.04 18.76
CA GLY A 265 16.54 15.26 17.44
C GLY A 265 15.38 14.30 17.21
#